data_AF-A0A7C3YIF5-F1
#
_entry.id   AF-A0A7C3YIF5-F1
#
_cell.length_a   1.000
_cell.length_b   1.000
_cell.length_c   1.000
_cell.angle_alpha   90.00
_cell.angle_beta   90.00
_cell.angle_gamma   90.00
#
_symmetry.space_group_name_H-M   'P 1'
#
loop_
_entity.id
_entity.type
_entity.pdbx_description
1 polymer ?
#
loop_
_entity_poly.entity_id
_entity_poly.type
_entity_poly.pdbx_seq_one_letter_code
_entity_poly.pdbx_strand_id
1 'polypeptide(L)'
;MVIKMVYRQVSFLFTGDIGSNVESRLTRFNIDVDVLKTAHHGGETSTSRGFLQATTPLVAIISVGAENPYGHPNRETLSRLASSDVTVYRTDQHGTVTISTDGYSFLVVTEKNAPAQAYTKWREKAFKVTLNTNSTVTDYQFRQSAKQISFKVSGQTDTIGFLTINIPIALLGPPYTLRFDGNPIQAEIHQTCCHALIKLNYTHSQHTVTINGATAIPDFPYPPIALTAATLTLLYVVKRGGRKWRRR
;
A
#
# COMPACT_ATOMS: atom_id res chain seq x y z
N MET A 1 -26.85 -12.79 11.12
CA MET A 1 -26.01 -13.75 10.38
C MET A 1 -24.68 -13.08 10.05
N VAL A 2 -23.57 -13.80 10.14
CA VAL A 2 -22.24 -13.31 9.78
C VAL A 2 -21.66 -14.23 8.71
N ILE A 3 -21.10 -13.65 7.65
CA ILE A 3 -20.53 -14.40 6.52
C ILE A 3 -19.07 -14.02 6.36
N LYS A 4 -18.17 -15.00 6.48
CA LYS A 4 -16.78 -14.88 6.03
C LYS A 4 -16.69 -15.49 4.62
N MET A 5 -16.29 -14.69 3.65
CA MET A 5 -16.03 -15.14 2.29
C MET A 5 -14.51 -15.17 2.08
N VAL A 6 -13.99 -16.27 1.53
CA VAL A 6 -12.58 -16.38 1.16
C VAL A 6 -12.51 -16.75 -0.31
N TYR A 7 -11.80 -15.95 -1.08
CA TYR A 7 -11.45 -16.25 -2.46
C TYR A 7 -9.93 -16.23 -2.60
N ARG A 8 -9.35 -17.44 -2.67
CA ARG A 8 -7.90 -17.66 -2.61
C ARG A 8 -7.29 -16.99 -1.37
N GLN A 9 -6.52 -15.92 -1.53
CA GLN A 9 -5.84 -15.21 -0.43
C GLN A 9 -6.57 -13.94 0.01
N VAL A 10 -7.62 -13.51 -0.70
CA VAL A 10 -8.43 -12.35 -0.32
C VAL A 10 -9.67 -12.81 0.44
N SER A 11 -9.98 -12.10 1.51
CA SER A 11 -11.04 -12.47 2.43
C SER A 11 -11.88 -11.28 2.87
N PHE A 12 -13.17 -11.53 3.05
CA PHE A 12 -14.18 -10.54 3.39
C PHE A 12 -14.96 -11.01 4.61
N LEU A 13 -15.32 -10.09 5.50
CA LEU A 13 -16.26 -10.35 6.59
C LEU A 13 -17.47 -9.43 6.47
N PHE A 14 -18.64 -10.03 6.29
CA PHE A 14 -19.93 -9.37 6.29
C PHE A 14 -20.62 -9.63 7.61
N THR A 15 -20.70 -8.59 8.44
CA THR A 15 -21.12 -8.74 9.83
C THR A 15 -22.62 -8.55 10.06
N GLY A 16 -23.36 -8.01 9.08
CA GLY A 16 -24.73 -7.54 9.32
C GLY A 16 -24.77 -6.54 10.48
N ASP A 17 -25.82 -6.57 11.29
CA ASP A 17 -25.99 -5.63 12.42
C ASP A 17 -25.69 -6.28 13.78
N ILE A 18 -24.65 -7.11 13.84
CA ILE A 18 -24.20 -7.67 15.12
C ILE A 18 -23.71 -6.57 16.07
N GLY A 19 -23.98 -6.77 17.36
CA GLY A 19 -23.39 -5.97 18.43
C GLY A 19 -22.11 -6.58 18.99
N SER A 20 -21.42 -5.83 19.84
CA SER A 20 -20.17 -6.20 20.51
C SER A 20 -20.23 -7.52 21.30
N ASN A 21 -21.41 -7.89 21.82
CA ASN A 21 -21.62 -9.17 22.49
C ASN A 21 -21.44 -10.37 21.55
N VAL A 22 -21.85 -10.24 20.29
CA VAL A 22 -21.64 -11.27 19.27
C VAL A 22 -20.21 -11.22 18.76
N GLU A 23 -19.65 -10.02 18.53
CA GLU A 23 -18.24 -9.84 18.16
C GLU A 23 -17.29 -10.58 19.12
N SER A 24 -17.49 -10.42 20.43
CA SER A 24 -16.69 -11.10 21.46
C SER A 24 -16.79 -12.62 21.41
N ARG A 25 -17.91 -13.18 20.95
CA ARG A 25 -18.05 -14.63 20.74
C ARG A 25 -17.32 -15.07 19.46
N LEU A 26 -17.31 -14.21 18.43
CA LEU A 26 -16.66 -14.49 17.16
C LEU A 26 -15.13 -14.54 17.26
N THR A 27 -14.52 -13.83 18.23
CA THR A 27 -13.06 -13.85 18.42
C THR A 27 -12.49 -15.22 18.79
N ARG A 28 -13.35 -16.18 19.14
CA ARG A 28 -12.97 -17.59 19.36
C ARG A 28 -12.71 -18.36 18.05
N PHE A 29 -13.09 -17.79 16.91
CA PHE A 29 -12.86 -18.35 15.58
C PHE A 29 -11.79 -17.54 14.83
N ASN A 30 -11.24 -18.12 13.76
CA ASN A 30 -10.39 -17.35 12.84
C ASN A 30 -11.25 -16.43 11.97
N ILE A 31 -11.40 -15.19 12.41
CA ILE A 31 -12.15 -14.12 11.73
C ILE A 31 -11.23 -13.06 11.10
N ASP A 32 -9.93 -13.30 11.02
CA ASP A 32 -9.00 -12.44 10.29
C ASP A 32 -9.42 -12.33 8.82
N VAL A 33 -9.50 -11.10 8.31
CA VAL A 33 -9.96 -10.79 6.95
C VAL A 33 -9.28 -9.55 6.38
N ASP A 34 -9.30 -9.41 5.06
CA ASP A 34 -8.74 -8.22 4.39
C ASP A 34 -9.71 -7.05 4.36
N VAL A 35 -10.99 -7.38 4.14
CA VAL A 35 -12.06 -6.40 3.96
C VAL A 35 -13.15 -6.65 4.98
N LEU A 36 -13.39 -5.67 5.83
CA LEU A 36 -14.47 -5.69 6.80
C LEU A 36 -15.62 -4.82 6.32
N LYS A 37 -16.79 -5.39 6.06
CA LYS A 37 -18.03 -4.60 6.01
C LYS A 37 -18.45 -4.37 7.46
N THR A 38 -18.36 -3.13 7.93
CA THR A 38 -18.65 -2.82 9.34
C THR A 38 -20.08 -3.15 9.71
N ALA A 39 -20.27 -3.52 10.97
CA ALA A 39 -21.57 -3.81 11.51
C ALA A 39 -22.39 -2.54 11.74
N HIS A 40 -23.71 -2.66 11.65
CA HIS A 40 -24.65 -1.63 12.08
C HIS A 40 -24.31 -0.23 11.54
N HIS A 41 -23.94 -0.14 10.27
CA HIS A 41 -23.55 1.10 9.60
C HIS A 41 -22.42 1.89 10.30
N GLY A 42 -21.56 1.21 11.07
CA GLY A 42 -20.52 1.84 11.89
C GLY A 42 -21.05 2.44 13.19
N GLY A 43 -22.14 1.90 13.74
CA GLY A 43 -22.71 2.32 15.01
C GLY A 43 -21.80 2.09 16.22
N GLU A 44 -22.09 2.80 17.31
CA GLU A 44 -21.26 2.85 18.53
C GLU A 44 -21.06 1.49 19.20
N THR A 45 -22.10 0.66 19.18
CA THR A 45 -22.19 -0.63 19.88
C THR A 45 -21.51 -1.78 19.13
N SER A 46 -20.74 -1.48 18.09
CA SER A 46 -20.06 -2.45 17.24
C SER A 46 -18.65 -2.00 16.86
N THR A 47 -17.93 -2.84 16.11
CA THR A 47 -16.54 -2.65 15.70
C THR A 47 -15.67 -2.36 16.92
N SER A 48 -15.78 -3.23 17.93
CA SER A 48 -15.03 -3.13 19.19
C SER A 48 -13.53 -3.34 18.97
N ARG A 49 -12.70 -2.88 19.92
CA ARG A 49 -11.23 -3.05 19.82
C ARG A 49 -10.81 -4.52 19.75
N GLY A 50 -11.41 -5.37 20.59
CA GLY A 50 -11.12 -6.81 20.57
C GLY A 50 -11.53 -7.48 19.25
N PHE A 51 -12.59 -6.97 18.61
CA PHE A 51 -12.99 -7.43 17.28
C PHE A 51 -12.00 -7.01 16.19
N LEU A 52 -11.53 -5.75 16.21
CA LEU A 52 -10.51 -5.28 15.26
C LEU A 52 -9.17 -6.01 15.43
N GLN A 53 -8.79 -6.34 16.67
CA GLN A 53 -7.61 -7.15 16.94
C GLN A 53 -7.71 -8.58 16.41
N ALA A 54 -8.93 -9.14 16.35
CA ALA A 54 -9.17 -10.48 15.83
C ALA A 54 -9.40 -10.52 14.30
N THR A 55 -9.82 -9.40 13.70
CA THR A 55 -10.16 -9.32 12.26
C THR A 55 -9.08 -8.66 11.40
N THR A 56 -8.19 -7.85 11.99
CA THR A 56 -7.04 -7.16 11.35
C THR A 56 -7.25 -6.69 9.89
N PRO A 57 -8.35 -5.99 9.58
CA PRO A 57 -8.67 -5.63 8.20
C PRO A 57 -7.74 -4.55 7.65
N LEU A 58 -7.41 -4.66 6.36
CA LEU A 58 -6.74 -3.58 5.61
C LEU A 58 -7.73 -2.46 5.29
N VAL A 59 -8.99 -2.85 5.02
CA VAL A 59 -10.05 -1.96 4.58
C VAL A 59 -11.33 -2.21 5.35
N ALA A 60 -12.02 -1.14 5.75
CA ALA A 60 -13.37 -1.18 6.30
C ALA A 60 -14.37 -0.42 5.44
N ILE A 61 -15.51 -1.04 5.14
CA ILE A 61 -16.62 -0.45 4.37
C ILE A 61 -17.78 -0.13 5.31
N ILE A 62 -18.11 1.15 5.40
CA ILE A 62 -19.25 1.66 6.14
C ILE A 62 -20.33 2.04 5.14
N SER A 63 -21.32 1.16 4.98
CA SER A 63 -22.53 1.51 4.24
C SER A 63 -23.43 2.33 5.15
N VAL A 64 -23.69 3.57 4.77
CA VAL A 64 -24.45 4.57 5.51
C VAL A 64 -24.99 5.62 4.55
N GLY A 65 -26.16 6.19 4.84
CA GLY A 65 -26.77 7.26 4.03
C GLY A 65 -26.24 8.65 4.37
N ALA A 66 -26.31 9.59 3.42
CA ALA A 66 -25.77 10.94 3.55
C ALA A 66 -26.46 11.80 4.63
N GLU A 67 -27.75 11.60 4.85
CA GLU A 67 -28.55 12.34 5.83
C GLU A 67 -28.87 11.49 7.06
N ASN A 68 -28.09 10.43 7.31
CA ASN A 68 -28.42 9.40 8.29
C ASN A 68 -28.82 9.98 9.68
N PRO A 69 -30.11 9.90 10.06
CA PRO A 69 -30.61 10.57 11.27
C PRO A 69 -30.19 9.84 12.56
N TYR A 70 -29.67 8.62 12.45
CA TYR A 70 -29.19 7.82 13.58
C TYR A 70 -27.80 8.24 14.09
N GLY A 71 -27.15 9.20 13.43
CA GLY A 71 -25.82 9.68 13.83
C GLY A 71 -24.69 8.67 13.57
N HIS A 72 -24.88 7.71 12.65
CA HIS A 72 -23.81 6.81 12.20
C HIS A 72 -23.10 7.37 10.96
N PRO A 73 -21.81 7.03 10.74
CA PRO A 73 -20.96 6.25 11.64
C PRO A 73 -20.60 7.02 12.90
N ASN A 74 -20.57 6.31 14.02
CA ASN A 74 -20.21 6.91 15.29
C ASN A 74 -18.71 7.31 15.30
N ARG A 75 -18.40 8.46 15.91
CA ARG A 75 -17.04 9.00 15.99
C ARG A 75 -16.07 8.04 16.66
N GLU A 76 -16.50 7.31 17.68
CA GLU A 76 -15.67 6.32 18.35
C GLU A 76 -15.34 5.14 17.44
N THR A 77 -16.30 4.66 16.64
CA THR A 77 -16.07 3.60 15.66
C THR A 77 -15.02 4.04 14.63
N LEU A 78 -15.13 5.26 14.10
CA LEU A 78 -14.12 5.82 13.21
C LEU A 78 -12.75 5.95 13.88
N SER A 79 -12.71 6.37 15.15
CA SER A 79 -11.46 6.46 15.92
C SER A 79 -10.81 5.09 16.15
N ARG A 80 -11.60 4.05 16.45
CA ARG A 80 -11.12 2.66 16.60
C ARG A 80 -10.51 2.13 15.30
N LEU A 81 -11.19 2.35 14.18
CA LEU A 81 -10.70 1.97 12.84
C LEU A 81 -9.40 2.69 12.48
N ALA A 82 -9.35 4.02 12.69
CA ALA A 82 -8.16 4.82 12.43
C ALA A 82 -6.96 4.40 13.29
N SER A 83 -7.20 4.11 14.58
CA SER A 83 -6.15 3.65 15.51
C SER A 83 -5.64 2.24 15.20
N SER A 84 -6.33 1.50 14.33
CA SER A 84 -5.95 0.15 13.88
C SER A 84 -5.39 0.16 12.46
N ASP A 85 -5.01 1.33 11.94
CA ASP A 85 -4.48 1.55 10.58
C ASP A 85 -5.38 1.03 9.45
N VAL A 86 -6.70 0.98 9.70
CA VAL A 86 -7.68 0.50 8.72
C VAL A 86 -8.09 1.64 7.79
N THR A 87 -8.00 1.41 6.47
CA THR A 87 -8.51 2.38 5.50
C THR A 87 -10.03 2.31 5.45
N VAL A 88 -10.70 3.43 5.72
CA VAL A 88 -12.16 3.49 5.79
C VAL A 88 -12.75 4.06 4.51
N TYR A 89 -13.72 3.35 3.93
CA TYR A 89 -14.59 3.86 2.88
C TYR A 89 -16.02 3.94 3.37
N ARG A 90 -16.68 5.05 3.08
CA ARG A 90 -18.07 5.32 3.47
C ARG A 90 -18.94 5.66 2.27
N THR A 91 -20.11 5.04 2.15
CA THR A 91 -20.97 5.25 0.96
C THR A 91 -21.62 6.63 0.89
N ASP A 92 -21.78 7.32 2.02
CA ASP A 92 -22.27 8.69 2.06
C ASP A 92 -21.26 9.70 1.48
N GLN A 93 -19.97 9.45 1.67
CA GLN A 93 -18.89 10.32 1.18
C GLN A 93 -18.36 9.91 -0.19
N HIS A 94 -18.28 8.60 -0.43
CA HIS A 94 -17.60 8.02 -1.58
C HIS A 94 -18.55 7.47 -2.64
N GLY A 95 -19.87 7.53 -2.40
CA GLY A 95 -20.88 6.91 -3.25
C GLY A 95 -20.72 5.39 -3.28
N THR A 96 -20.92 4.79 -4.46
CA THR A 96 -20.70 3.36 -4.66
C THR A 96 -19.23 3.01 -4.43
N VAL A 97 -18.97 2.00 -3.60
CA VAL A 97 -17.63 1.44 -3.39
C VAL A 97 -17.58 0.06 -4.03
N THR A 98 -16.72 -0.08 -5.04
CA THR A 98 -16.53 -1.32 -5.79
C THR A 98 -15.20 -1.95 -5.40
N ILE A 99 -15.24 -3.22 -5.02
CA ILE A 99 -14.04 -4.04 -4.79
C ILE A 99 -13.99 -5.14 -5.84
N SER A 100 -12.93 -5.15 -6.64
CA SER A 100 -12.64 -6.23 -7.59
C SER A 100 -11.39 -6.99 -7.14
N THR A 101 -11.37 -8.30 -7.34
CA THR A 101 -10.26 -9.14 -6.89
C THR A 101 -10.03 -10.33 -7.82
N ASP A 102 -8.77 -10.68 -8.04
CA ASP A 102 -8.33 -11.93 -8.68
C ASP A 102 -8.05 -13.05 -7.65
N GLY A 103 -8.25 -12.76 -6.36
CA GLY A 103 -7.97 -13.63 -5.22
C GLY A 103 -6.54 -13.52 -4.67
N TYR A 104 -5.65 -12.73 -5.28
CA TYR A 104 -4.31 -12.43 -4.74
C TYR A 104 -4.14 -10.96 -4.39
N SER A 105 -4.83 -10.11 -5.13
CA SER A 105 -4.91 -8.68 -4.95
C SER A 105 -6.36 -8.22 -5.03
N PHE A 106 -6.65 -7.05 -4.48
CA PHE A 106 -7.95 -6.41 -4.67
C PHE A 106 -7.80 -4.92 -4.92
N LEU A 107 -8.65 -4.38 -5.78
CA LEU A 107 -8.74 -2.97 -6.14
C LEU A 107 -10.02 -2.39 -5.54
N VAL A 108 -9.89 -1.29 -4.82
CA VAL A 108 -11.00 -0.49 -4.32
C VAL A 108 -11.12 0.76 -5.18
N VAL A 109 -12.29 0.93 -5.80
CA VAL A 109 -12.67 2.14 -6.55
C VAL A 109 -13.94 2.72 -5.93
N THR A 110 -13.99 4.04 -5.85
CA THR A 110 -15.13 4.79 -5.34
C THR A 110 -15.75 5.63 -6.44
N GLU A 111 -17.07 5.75 -6.45
CA GLU A 111 -17.80 6.66 -7.34
C GLU A 111 -17.37 8.12 -7.14
N LYS A 112 -17.08 8.51 -5.90
CA LYS A 112 -16.74 9.89 -5.53
C LYS A 112 -15.47 9.96 -4.69
N ASN A 113 -14.67 10.99 -4.95
CA ASN A 113 -13.74 11.58 -3.98
C ASN A 113 -12.75 10.63 -3.28
N ALA A 114 -12.16 9.67 -4.00
CA ALA A 114 -10.93 9.01 -3.54
C ALA A 114 -10.09 8.47 -4.69
N PRO A 115 -8.74 8.48 -4.56
CA PRO A 115 -7.88 7.69 -5.43
C PRO A 115 -8.24 6.21 -5.37
N ALA A 116 -8.12 5.51 -6.50
CA ALA A 116 -8.22 4.06 -6.50
C ALA A 116 -7.05 3.47 -5.69
N GLN A 117 -7.33 2.44 -4.88
CA GLN A 117 -6.33 1.80 -4.04
C GLN A 117 -6.30 0.31 -4.31
N ALA A 118 -5.13 -0.21 -4.66
CA ALA A 118 -4.91 -1.62 -4.82
C ALA A 118 -4.13 -2.18 -3.63
N TYR A 119 -4.53 -3.36 -3.17
CA TYR A 119 -3.93 -4.08 -2.07
C TYR A 119 -3.44 -5.42 -2.60
N THR A 120 -2.15 -5.68 -2.42
CA THR A 120 -1.49 -6.89 -2.93
C THR A 120 -0.85 -7.66 -1.79
N LYS A 121 -1.18 -8.94 -1.65
CA LYS A 121 -0.47 -9.83 -0.73
C LYS A 121 0.76 -10.42 -1.41
N TRP A 122 1.92 -10.22 -0.81
CA TRP A 122 3.16 -10.82 -1.27
C TRP A 122 4.13 -11.07 -0.11
N ARG A 123 4.70 -12.27 -0.03
CA ARG A 123 5.59 -12.70 1.07
C ARG A 123 4.98 -12.41 2.46
N GLU A 124 3.72 -12.81 2.65
CA GLU A 124 2.97 -12.64 3.90
C GLU A 124 2.76 -11.17 4.34
N LYS A 125 3.08 -10.20 3.47
CA LYS A 125 2.85 -8.78 3.71
C LYS A 125 1.82 -8.25 2.73
N ALA A 126 0.97 -7.35 3.20
CA ALA A 126 0.08 -6.57 2.35
C ALA A 126 0.78 -5.28 1.91
N PHE A 127 0.71 -4.97 0.62
CA PHE A 127 1.22 -3.75 0.04
C PHE A 127 0.07 -2.94 -0.53
N LYS A 128 0.03 -1.65 -0.18
CA LYS A 128 -0.92 -0.70 -0.73
C LYS A 128 -0.28 0.08 -1.87
N VAL A 129 -0.93 0.09 -3.03
CA VAL A 129 -0.58 0.90 -4.20
C VAL A 129 -1.69 1.91 -4.42
N THR A 130 -1.35 3.20 -4.46
CA THR A 130 -2.32 4.28 -4.68
C THR A 130 -2.26 4.73 -6.13
N LEU A 131 -3.43 4.82 -6.78
CA LEU A 131 -3.63 5.24 -8.16
C LEU A 131 -4.50 6.50 -8.16
N ASN A 132 -3.87 7.67 -8.27
CA ASN A 132 -4.57 8.94 -8.39
C ASN A 132 -4.67 9.35 -9.87
N THR A 133 -5.88 9.43 -10.40
CA THR A 133 -6.15 9.64 -11.82
C THR A 133 -7.54 10.21 -12.03
N ASN A 134 -7.76 10.85 -13.18
CA ASN A 134 -9.08 11.22 -13.70
C ASN A 134 -9.68 10.16 -14.65
N SER A 135 -9.04 9.00 -14.80
CA SER A 135 -9.57 7.84 -15.51
C SER A 135 -10.25 6.83 -14.57
N THR A 136 -11.13 6.02 -15.13
CA THR A 136 -11.63 4.81 -14.46
C THR A 136 -10.51 3.78 -14.43
N VAL A 137 -10.29 3.14 -13.29
CA VAL A 137 -9.29 2.07 -13.12
C VAL A 137 -9.98 0.72 -12.97
N THR A 138 -9.55 -0.27 -13.75
CA THR A 138 -10.06 -1.64 -13.66
C THR A 138 -8.94 -2.67 -13.82
N ASP A 139 -9.26 -3.95 -13.64
CA ASP A 139 -8.39 -5.08 -13.96
C ASP A 139 -6.99 -5.02 -13.34
N TYR A 140 -6.89 -4.56 -12.08
CA TYR A 140 -5.64 -4.56 -11.35
C TYR A 140 -5.16 -6.00 -11.10
N GLN A 141 -3.91 -6.27 -11.43
CA GLN A 141 -3.25 -7.55 -11.24
C GLN A 141 -1.81 -7.34 -10.80
N PHE A 142 -1.32 -8.25 -9.95
CA PHE A 142 0.08 -8.35 -9.59
C PHE A 142 0.65 -9.70 -10.01
N ARG A 143 1.62 -9.68 -10.94
CA ARG A 143 2.35 -10.88 -11.38
C ARG A 143 3.66 -10.98 -10.61
N GLN A 144 3.64 -11.81 -9.57
CA GLN A 144 4.79 -12.02 -8.68
C GLN A 144 6.07 -12.45 -9.42
N SER A 145 5.98 -13.43 -10.33
CA SER A 145 7.15 -13.99 -11.03
C SER A 145 7.85 -12.95 -11.93
N ALA A 146 7.10 -11.98 -12.43
CA ALA A 146 7.59 -10.95 -13.32
C ALA A 146 7.87 -9.61 -12.62
N LYS A 147 7.61 -9.51 -11.31
CA LYS A 147 7.61 -8.24 -10.56
C LYS A 147 6.88 -7.15 -11.35
N GLN A 148 5.63 -7.43 -11.68
CA GLN A 148 4.83 -6.60 -12.57
C GLN A 148 3.48 -6.28 -11.97
N ILE A 149 3.09 -5.01 -12.05
CA ILE A 149 1.71 -4.55 -11.85
C ILE A 149 1.12 -4.27 -13.22
N SER A 150 -0.14 -4.65 -13.42
CA SER A 150 -0.92 -4.21 -14.58
C SER A 150 -2.33 -3.80 -14.17
N PHE A 151 -2.89 -2.82 -14.85
CA PHE A 151 -4.28 -2.38 -14.70
C PHE A 151 -4.73 -1.67 -15.97
N LYS A 152 -6.03 -1.50 -16.15
CA LYS A 152 -6.59 -0.69 -17.24
C LYS A 152 -6.96 0.70 -16.73
N VAL A 153 -6.75 1.68 -17.58
CA VAL A 153 -7.29 3.04 -17.42
C VAL A 153 -8.20 3.34 -18.60
N SER A 154 -9.36 3.95 -18.34
CA SER A 154 -10.25 4.44 -19.39
C SER A 154 -10.80 5.83 -19.08
N GLY A 155 -10.85 6.67 -20.10
CA GLY A 155 -11.42 8.01 -20.02
C GLY A 155 -12.06 8.41 -21.36
N GLN A 156 -12.71 9.57 -21.38
CA GLN A 156 -13.37 10.09 -22.58
C GLN A 156 -12.33 10.42 -23.66
N THR A 157 -12.54 9.93 -24.88
CA THR A 157 -11.64 10.23 -26.01
C THR A 157 -11.49 11.74 -26.23
N ASP A 158 -10.38 12.14 -26.83
CA ASP A 158 -10.03 13.55 -27.13
C ASP A 158 -9.84 14.44 -25.89
N THR A 159 -9.64 13.84 -24.72
CA THR A 159 -9.25 14.54 -23.50
C THR A 159 -7.91 14.03 -22.97
N ILE A 160 -7.37 14.66 -21.92
CA ILE A 160 -6.09 14.29 -21.32
C ILE A 160 -6.32 13.59 -19.99
N GLY A 161 -5.70 12.41 -19.85
CA GLY A 161 -5.58 11.69 -18.60
C GLY A 161 -4.31 12.07 -17.86
N PHE A 162 -4.39 12.06 -16.53
CA PHE A 162 -3.22 12.05 -15.67
C PHE A 162 -3.24 10.78 -14.81
N LEU A 163 -2.05 10.30 -14.45
CA LEU A 163 -1.90 9.17 -13.55
C LEU A 163 -0.70 9.41 -12.66
N THR A 164 -0.96 9.41 -11.35
CA THR A 164 0.06 9.42 -10.30
C THR A 164 -0.04 8.14 -9.49
N ILE A 165 1.06 7.40 -9.42
CA ILE A 165 1.13 6.07 -8.85
C ILE A 165 2.12 6.10 -7.69
N ASN A 166 1.68 5.70 -6.51
CA ASN A 166 2.57 5.52 -5.36
C ASN A 166 2.76 4.02 -5.09
N ILE A 167 3.98 3.51 -5.32
CA ILE A 167 4.31 2.09 -5.20
C ILE A 167 5.34 1.89 -4.09
N PRO A 168 5.12 0.98 -3.13
CA PRO A 168 6.15 0.59 -2.18
C PRO A 168 7.37 -0.01 -2.90
N ILE A 169 8.57 0.49 -2.61
CA ILE A 169 9.84 -0.02 -3.18
C ILE A 169 9.97 -1.52 -2.91
N ALA A 170 9.59 -1.97 -1.72
CA ALA A 170 9.61 -3.37 -1.34
C ALA A 170 8.71 -4.27 -2.21
N LEU A 171 7.66 -3.75 -2.86
CA LEU A 171 6.77 -4.55 -3.71
C LEU A 171 7.41 -4.83 -5.09
N LEU A 172 7.90 -3.80 -5.77
CA LEU A 172 8.40 -3.91 -7.15
C LEU A 172 9.91 -3.75 -7.33
N GLY A 173 10.56 -2.87 -6.56
CA GLY A 173 11.97 -2.53 -6.71
C GLY A 173 12.32 -1.75 -7.99
N PRO A 174 13.25 -0.78 -7.96
CA PRO A 174 13.75 -0.10 -9.15
C PRO A 174 14.81 -0.93 -9.91
N PRO A 175 15.09 -0.63 -11.20
CA PRO A 175 14.47 0.41 -12.01
C PRO A 175 13.06 0.02 -12.46
N TYR A 176 12.25 1.03 -12.78
CA TYR A 176 10.88 0.84 -13.26
C TYR A 176 10.82 1.05 -14.77
N THR A 177 10.12 0.16 -15.46
CA THR A 177 9.74 0.36 -16.85
C THR A 177 8.23 0.38 -16.97
N LEU A 178 7.71 1.36 -17.74
CA LEU A 178 6.29 1.56 -17.94
C LEU A 178 5.94 1.33 -19.40
N ARG A 179 4.78 0.70 -19.63
CA ARG A 179 4.22 0.49 -20.95
C ARG A 179 2.73 0.79 -20.97
N PHE A 180 2.26 1.39 -22.05
CA PHE A 180 0.86 1.51 -22.42
C PHE A 180 0.61 0.62 -23.62
N ASP A 181 -0.31 -0.34 -23.49
CA ASP A 181 -0.65 -1.30 -24.55
C ASP A 181 0.57 -2.02 -25.12
N GLY A 182 1.53 -2.33 -24.25
CA GLY A 182 2.80 -2.96 -24.61
C GLY A 182 3.87 -2.01 -25.14
N ASN A 183 3.56 -0.76 -25.45
CA ASN A 183 4.52 0.24 -25.94
C ASN A 183 5.16 1.01 -24.78
N PRO A 184 6.50 1.20 -24.75
CA PRO A 184 7.17 1.97 -23.71
C PRO A 184 6.65 3.41 -23.61
N ILE A 185 6.51 3.92 -22.38
CA ILE A 185 6.14 5.32 -22.11
C ILE A 185 7.15 5.95 -21.15
N GLN A 186 7.45 7.22 -21.38
CA GLN A 186 8.23 8.01 -20.42
C GLN A 186 7.34 8.48 -19.28
N ALA A 187 7.85 8.39 -18.06
CA ALA A 187 7.19 8.87 -16.87
C ALA A 187 8.21 9.59 -15.97
N GLU A 188 7.74 10.57 -15.23
CA GLU A 188 8.51 11.21 -14.17
C GLU A 188 8.49 10.28 -12.94
N ILE A 189 9.66 9.88 -12.46
CA ILE A 189 9.80 8.93 -11.34
C ILE A 189 10.61 9.59 -10.23
N HIS A 190 9.98 9.77 -9.07
CA HIS A 190 10.63 10.23 -7.84
C HIS A 190 10.67 9.10 -6.84
N GLN A 191 11.86 8.75 -6.33
CA GLN A 191 12.04 7.67 -5.37
C GLN A 191 12.40 8.22 -4.00
N THR A 192 11.79 7.66 -2.97
CA THR A 192 12.19 7.80 -1.57
C THR A 192 12.76 6.46 -1.09
N CYS A 193 13.17 6.37 0.18
CA CYS A 193 13.68 5.12 0.75
C CYS A 193 12.65 3.97 0.74
N CYS A 194 11.35 4.29 0.70
CA CYS A 194 10.28 3.31 0.88
C CYS A 194 9.24 3.29 -0.25
N HIS A 195 9.18 4.34 -1.08
CA HIS A 195 8.18 4.47 -2.14
C HIS A 195 8.74 5.06 -3.44
N ALA A 196 8.16 4.67 -4.56
CA ALA A 196 8.32 5.30 -5.86
C ALA A 196 7.02 6.02 -6.25
N LEU A 197 7.12 7.32 -6.51
CA LEU A 197 6.06 8.15 -7.05
C LEU A 197 6.27 8.29 -8.56
N ILE A 198 5.36 7.71 -9.36
CA ILE A 198 5.42 7.75 -10.81
C ILE A 198 4.30 8.65 -11.33
N LYS A 199 4.63 9.63 -12.17
CA LYS A 199 3.68 10.58 -12.75
C LYS A 199 3.78 10.55 -14.27
N LEU A 200 2.63 10.54 -14.93
CA LEU A 200 2.54 10.64 -16.38
C LEU A 200 1.19 11.23 -16.81
N ASN A 201 1.19 11.88 -17.97
CA ASN A 201 0.00 12.30 -18.67
C ASN A 201 -0.13 11.49 -19.96
N TYR A 202 -1.35 11.31 -20.44
CA TYR A 202 -1.65 10.53 -21.64
C TYR A 202 -2.93 11.03 -22.31
N THR A 203 -3.10 10.72 -23.58
CA THR A 203 -4.38 10.95 -24.26
C THR A 203 -5.40 9.94 -23.75
N HIS A 204 -6.56 10.38 -23.31
CA HIS A 204 -7.60 9.47 -22.86
C HIS A 204 -8.07 8.57 -24.00
N SER A 205 -7.98 7.28 -23.74
CA SER A 205 -8.67 6.20 -24.42
C SER A 205 -8.68 5.03 -23.43
N GLN A 206 -8.92 3.80 -23.88
CA GLN A 206 -8.68 2.63 -23.05
C GLN A 206 -7.23 2.17 -23.21
N HIS A 207 -6.45 2.18 -22.12
CA HIS A 207 -5.08 1.70 -22.11
C HIS A 207 -4.87 0.61 -21.06
N THR A 208 -4.06 -0.39 -21.39
CA THR A 208 -3.47 -1.29 -20.41
C THR A 208 -2.15 -0.72 -19.95
N VAL A 209 -2.08 -0.32 -18.69
CA VAL A 209 -0.86 0.14 -18.04
C VAL A 209 -0.13 -1.06 -17.47
N THR A 210 1.16 -1.18 -17.78
CA THR A 210 2.04 -2.20 -17.22
C THR A 210 3.27 -1.54 -16.62
N ILE A 211 3.60 -1.93 -15.38
CA ILE A 211 4.74 -1.42 -14.63
C ILE A 211 5.56 -2.62 -14.18
N ASN A 212 6.79 -2.72 -14.68
CA ASN A 212 7.76 -3.73 -14.27
C ASN A 212 8.78 -3.09 -13.34
N GLY A 213 9.04 -3.73 -12.20
CA GLY A 213 10.21 -3.46 -11.38
C GLY A 213 11.39 -4.35 -11.76
N ALA A 214 12.45 -4.32 -10.96
CA ALA A 214 13.59 -5.20 -11.15
C ALA A 214 13.22 -6.67 -10.89
N THR A 215 13.52 -7.53 -11.86
CA THR A 215 13.45 -8.99 -11.71
C THR A 215 14.70 -9.58 -11.08
N ALA A 216 15.83 -8.86 -11.16
CA ALA A 216 17.04 -9.16 -10.42
C ALA A 216 16.95 -8.53 -9.03
N ILE A 217 17.15 -9.32 -7.97
CA ILE A 217 17.45 -8.80 -6.63
C ILE A 217 18.79 -8.08 -6.79
N PRO A 218 18.90 -6.75 -6.58
CA PRO A 218 20.22 -6.18 -6.36
C PRO A 218 20.69 -6.77 -5.03
N ASP A 219 21.67 -7.66 -5.07
CA ASP A 219 22.51 -7.91 -3.92
C ASP A 219 23.11 -6.56 -3.57
N PHE A 220 22.56 -5.88 -2.57
CA PHE A 220 23.27 -4.78 -1.94
C PHE A 220 24.20 -5.42 -0.92
N PRO A 221 25.51 -5.60 -1.20
CA PRO A 221 26.45 -5.70 -0.10
C PRO A 221 26.35 -4.37 0.63
N TYR A 222 25.95 -4.40 1.91
CA TYR A 222 26.24 -3.28 2.79
C TYR A 222 27.72 -2.91 2.59
N PRO A 223 28.08 -1.64 2.36
CA PRO A 223 29.49 -1.29 2.34
C PRO A 223 30.05 -1.76 3.68
N PRO A 224 31.15 -2.55 3.70
CA PRO A 224 31.78 -2.90 4.95
C PRO A 224 32.10 -1.57 5.63
N ILE A 225 31.59 -1.40 6.85
CA ILE A 225 32.03 -0.32 7.74
C ILE A 225 33.56 -0.43 7.72
N ALA A 226 34.21 0.57 7.13
CA ALA A 226 35.66 0.64 7.12
C ALA A 226 36.10 0.80 8.58
N LEU A 227 36.40 -0.32 9.24
CA LEU A 227 37.27 -0.31 10.41
C LEU A 227 38.62 0.17 9.90
N THR A 228 38.89 1.46 10.08
CA THR A 228 40.21 2.04 9.85
C THR A 228 41.18 1.42 10.85
N ALA A 229 41.87 0.37 10.39
CA ALA A 229 43.07 -0.13 11.06
C ALA A 229 44.14 0.97 10.96
N ALA A 230 44.38 1.67 12.06
CA ALA A 230 45.54 2.54 12.20
C ALA A 230 46.81 1.68 12.10
N THR A 231 47.53 1.80 10.99
CA THR A 231 48.92 1.32 10.89
C THR A 231 49.83 2.51 10.67
N LEU A 232 50.63 2.76 11.70
CA LEU A 232 51.69 3.75 11.79
C LEU A 232 52.74 3.51 10.69
N THR A 233 52.99 4.51 9.85
CA THR A 233 54.33 4.73 9.31
C THR A 233 54.51 6.21 8.97
N LEU A 234 55.23 6.96 9.81
CA LEU A 234 55.82 8.23 9.39
C LEU A 234 57.34 8.15 9.62
N LEU A 235 58.04 7.84 8.54
CA LEU A 235 59.45 8.12 8.37
C LEU A 235 59.62 9.65 8.25
N TYR A 236 60.34 10.27 9.16
CA TYR A 236 60.94 11.58 8.89
C TYR A 236 62.45 11.52 9.13
N VAL A 237 63.18 11.79 8.06
CA VAL A 237 64.62 11.65 7.89
C VAL A 237 65.25 13.05 7.94
N VAL A 238 66.20 13.24 8.88
CA VAL A 238 67.42 14.08 8.80
C VAL A 238 67.19 15.61 8.89
N LYS A 239 67.90 16.39 9.73
CA LYS A 239 69.36 16.64 9.66
C LYS A 239 69.93 17.43 10.85
N ARG A 240 71.09 16.96 11.33
CA ARG A 240 72.31 17.64 11.85
C ARG A 240 72.20 18.74 12.92
N GLY A 241 72.93 18.50 14.01
CA GLY A 241 73.58 19.52 14.82
C GLY A 241 74.52 18.88 15.84
N GLY A 242 75.79 18.72 15.50
CA GLY A 242 76.78 18.09 16.38
C GLY A 242 77.37 19.04 17.43
N ARG A 243 77.84 18.45 18.55
CA ARG A 243 79.01 18.77 19.40
C ARG A 243 78.68 18.41 20.85
N LYS A 244 79.26 17.33 21.37
CA LYS A 244 80.53 17.23 22.11
C LYS A 244 80.37 17.37 23.64
N TRP A 245 80.62 16.22 24.28
CA TRP A 245 81.53 16.01 25.42
C TRP A 245 81.04 16.08 26.90
N ARG A 246 81.30 14.92 27.56
CA ARG A 246 81.76 14.61 28.95
C ARG A 246 80.75 14.41 30.10
N ARG A 247 80.81 13.17 30.62
CA ARG A 247 81.09 12.69 32.02
C ARG A 247 80.77 13.71 33.12
N ARG A 248 80.02 13.40 34.18
CA ARG A 248 79.92 12.20 35.03
C ARG A 248 78.50 12.05 35.53
#